data_AF-A0A2A9EZ63-F1
#
_entry.id   AF-A0A2A9EZ63-F1
#
_cell.length_a   1.000
_cell.length_b   1.000
_cell.length_c   1.000
_cell.angle_alpha   90.00
_cell.angle_beta   90.00
_cell.angle_gamma   90.00
#
_symmetry.space_group_name_H-M   'P 1'
#
loop_
_entity.id
_entity.type
_entity.pdbx_description
1 polymer ?
#
loop_
_entity_poly.entity_id
_entity_poly.type
_entity_poly.pdbx_seq_one_letter_code
_entity_poly.pdbx_strand_id
1 'polypeptide(L)'
;MSLREIEDYLRLISSELSDCETSTERRDGMALLRMSPVGDPTRWVVISTPGDDWFGLRVADEFILINPTLRPDDEEIKDSLDELLLVAVGYLEGRYRRSGRVFRSLIVETPQGRVVLGRTVGTHVRALFADVVRR
;
A
#
# COMPACT_ATOMS: atom_id res chain seq x y z
N MET A 1 -4.50 -15.50 -3.82
CA MET A 1 -3.30 -15.61 -4.66
C MET A 1 -2.08 -15.79 -3.76
N SER A 2 -1.08 -16.59 -4.12
CA SER A 2 0.13 -16.75 -3.28
C SER A 2 1.03 -15.50 -3.34
N LEU A 3 1.86 -15.29 -2.31
CA LEU A 3 2.83 -14.19 -2.28
C LEU A 3 3.79 -14.19 -3.49
N ARG A 4 4.11 -15.36 -4.02
CA ARG A 4 4.95 -15.47 -5.22
C ARG A 4 4.22 -14.96 -6.45
N GLU A 5 2.97 -15.36 -6.64
CA GLU A 5 2.13 -14.88 -7.74
C GLU A 5 1.87 -13.38 -7.64
N ILE A 6 1.70 -12.85 -6.42
CA ILE A 6 1.61 -11.40 -6.18
C ILE A 6 2.91 -10.69 -6.57
N GLU A 7 4.08 -11.20 -6.16
CA GLU A 7 5.37 -10.64 -6.54
C GLU A 7 5.56 -10.64 -8.07
N ASP A 8 5.19 -11.74 -8.72
CA ASP A 8 5.26 -11.88 -10.17
C ASP A 8 4.29 -10.90 -10.87
N TYR A 9 3.09 -10.71 -10.32
CA TYR A 9 2.13 -9.70 -10.80
C TYR A 9 2.67 -8.28 -10.65
N LEU A 10 3.20 -7.93 -9.48
CA LEU A 10 3.84 -6.65 -9.22
C LEU A 10 5.00 -6.38 -10.20
N ARG A 11 5.78 -7.41 -10.52
CA ARG A 11 6.88 -7.30 -11.48
C ARG A 11 6.34 -7.04 -12.88
N LEU A 12 5.29 -7.74 -13.29
CA LEU A 12 4.62 -7.55 -14.57
C LEU A 12 4.11 -6.10 -14.73
N ILE A 13 3.28 -5.63 -13.80
CA ILE A 13 2.69 -4.27 -13.90
C ILE A 13 3.76 -3.17 -13.80
N SER A 14 4.83 -3.40 -13.03
CA SER A 14 5.93 -2.44 -12.92
C SER A 14 6.80 -2.36 -14.18
N SER A 15 6.79 -3.40 -15.03
CA SER A 15 7.62 -3.44 -16.25
C SER A 15 7.12 -2.48 -17.34
N GLU A 16 5.86 -2.05 -17.24
CA GLU A 16 5.24 -1.10 -18.15
C GLU A 16 5.53 0.37 -17.78
N LEU A 17 6.16 0.62 -16.62
CA LEU A 17 6.43 1.97 -16.11
C LEU A 17 7.82 2.47 -16.51
N SER A 18 7.99 2.89 -17.77
CA SER A 18 9.29 3.34 -18.31
C SER A 18 9.90 4.54 -17.61
N ASP A 19 9.08 5.39 -16.98
CA ASP A 19 9.51 6.65 -16.35
C ASP A 19 9.88 6.47 -14.87
N CYS A 20 9.80 5.24 -14.36
CA CYS A 20 10.10 4.90 -12.97
C CYS A 20 11.21 3.86 -12.86
N GLU A 21 12.10 4.06 -11.90
CA GLU A 21 12.90 2.98 -11.34
C GLU A 21 12.00 2.14 -10.44
N THR A 22 11.97 0.83 -10.67
CA THR A 22 11.10 -0.10 -9.92
C THR A 22 11.91 -1.24 -9.32
N SER A 23 11.50 -1.72 -8.15
CA SER A 23 12.07 -2.93 -7.54
C SER A 23 10.98 -3.71 -6.80
N THR A 24 10.87 -5.00 -7.09
CA THR A 24 10.00 -5.91 -6.36
C THR A 24 10.81 -6.79 -5.40
N GLU A 25 10.28 -7.00 -4.20
CA GLU A 25 10.88 -7.90 -3.22
C GLU A 25 9.82 -8.59 -2.39
N ARG A 26 10.16 -9.76 -1.83
CA ARG A 26 9.43 -10.37 -0.72
C ARG A 26 10.19 -10.16 0.56
N ARG A 27 9.51 -9.64 1.58
CA ARG A 27 10.11 -9.35 2.88
C ARG A 27 9.08 -9.49 3.99
N ASP A 28 9.47 -10.15 5.07
CA ASP A 28 8.66 -10.27 6.30
C ASP A 28 7.21 -10.74 6.07
N GLY A 29 7.03 -11.70 5.15
CA GLY A 29 5.70 -12.24 4.81
C GLY A 29 4.86 -11.35 3.90
N MET A 30 5.46 -10.37 3.24
CA MET A 30 4.78 -9.46 2.32
C MET A 30 5.45 -9.48 0.95
N ALA A 31 4.68 -9.17 -0.08
CA ALA A 31 5.17 -8.75 -1.39
C ALA A 31 5.20 -7.22 -1.44
N LEU A 32 6.27 -6.66 -1.99
CA LEU A 32 6.51 -5.23 -2.06
C LEU A 32 6.86 -4.81 -3.49
N LEU A 33 6.38 -3.65 -3.89
CA LEU A 33 6.81 -2.92 -5.08
C LEU A 33 7.22 -1.52 -4.65
N ARG A 34 8.50 -1.19 -4.80
CA ARG A 34 9.02 0.16 -4.63
C ARG A 34 9.19 0.82 -5.98
N MET A 35 8.82 2.09 -6.06
CA MET A 35 8.96 2.89 -7.29
C MET A 35 9.46 4.30 -6.96
N SER A 36 10.26 4.87 -7.85
CA SER A 36 10.68 6.28 -7.85
C SER A 36 10.86 6.78 -9.28
N PRO A 37 10.66 8.08 -9.58
CA PRO A 37 10.94 8.63 -10.89
C PRO A 37 12.42 8.47 -11.23
N VAL A 38 12.73 8.18 -12.49
CA VAL A 38 14.12 8.12 -12.97
C VAL A 38 14.79 9.47 -12.71
N GLY A 39 15.91 9.45 -11.98
CA GLY A 39 16.69 10.66 -11.66
C GLY A 39 16.19 11.49 -10.48
N ASP A 40 15.10 11.10 -9.80
CA ASP A 40 14.64 11.74 -8.55
C ASP A 40 14.25 10.69 -7.49
N PRO A 41 15.24 10.12 -6.76
CA PRO A 41 14.97 9.12 -5.72
C PRO A 41 14.31 9.71 -4.46
N THR A 42 14.19 11.04 -4.36
CA THR A 42 13.57 11.69 -3.18
C THR A 42 12.06 11.53 -3.19
N ARG A 43 11.46 11.37 -4.38
CA ARG A 43 10.06 11.03 -4.57
C ARG A 43 9.96 9.53 -4.77
N TRP A 44 9.35 8.85 -3.81
CA TRP A 44 9.21 7.40 -3.88
C TRP A 44 7.87 6.96 -3.29
N VAL A 45 7.47 5.76 -3.69
CA VAL A 45 6.30 5.05 -3.21
C VAL A 45 6.63 3.58 -2.96
N VAL A 46 5.89 2.96 -2.06
CA VAL A 46 5.96 1.52 -1.78
C VAL A 46 4.54 0.98 -1.70
N ILE A 47 4.21 0.05 -2.60
CA ILE A 47 3.04 -0.81 -2.48
C ILE A 47 3.46 -2.07 -1.73
N SER A 48 2.63 -2.53 -0.79
CA SER A 48 2.91 -3.71 0.02
C SER A 48 1.63 -4.45 0.39
N THR A 49 1.69 -5.78 0.43
CA THR A 49 0.58 -6.62 0.88
C THR A 49 1.07 -8.00 1.34
N PRO A 50 0.47 -8.61 2.38
CA PRO A 50 0.62 -10.03 2.70
C PRO A 50 -0.22 -10.94 1.78
N GLY A 51 -1.16 -10.39 1.00
CA GLY A 51 -2.00 -11.11 0.04
C GLY A 51 -3.35 -11.59 0.56
N ASP A 52 -3.64 -11.44 1.85
CA ASP A 52 -4.83 -12.01 2.50
C ASP A 52 -5.61 -11.05 3.43
N ASP A 53 -4.95 -10.03 3.97
CA ASP A 53 -5.55 -9.18 5.02
C ASP A 53 -5.63 -7.67 4.69
N TRP A 54 -4.73 -7.14 3.87
CA TRP A 54 -4.68 -5.71 3.56
C TRP A 54 -3.80 -5.38 2.35
N PHE A 55 -3.99 -4.17 1.81
CA PHE A 55 -3.14 -3.58 0.78
C PHE A 55 -2.69 -2.19 1.21
N GLY A 56 -1.40 -1.88 1.08
CA GLY A 56 -0.84 -0.64 1.58
C GLY A 56 -0.05 0.12 0.53
N LEU A 57 -0.24 1.44 0.47
CA LEU A 57 0.58 2.37 -0.29
C LEU A 57 1.21 3.38 0.67
N ARG A 58 2.54 3.42 0.69
CA ARG A 58 3.32 4.41 1.42
C ARG A 58 4.00 5.36 0.45
N VAL A 59 3.93 6.65 0.74
CA VAL A 59 4.51 7.71 -0.09
C VAL A 59 5.56 8.49 0.71
N ALA A 60 6.63 8.91 0.05
CA ALA A 60 7.75 9.65 0.64
C ALA A 60 7.32 10.83 1.53
N ASP A 61 7.46 10.69 2.85
CA ASP A 61 7.16 11.73 3.86
C ASP A 61 5.78 12.42 3.73
N GLU A 62 4.83 11.76 3.07
CA GLU A 62 3.52 12.31 2.76
C GLU A 62 2.41 11.55 3.49
N PHE A 63 2.05 10.35 3.04
CA PHE A 63 0.94 9.61 3.62
C PHE A 63 1.11 8.09 3.49
N ILE A 64 0.27 7.39 4.24
CA ILE A 64 0.09 5.94 4.13
C ILE A 64 -1.40 5.69 3.92
N LEU A 65 -1.72 4.99 2.84
CA LEU A 65 -3.04 4.42 2.58
C LEU A 65 -2.98 2.93 2.95
N ILE A 66 -3.94 2.44 3.72
CA ILE A 66 -4.10 1.01 4.01
C ILE A 66 -5.56 0.66 3.75
N ASN A 67 -5.80 -0.26 2.84
CA ASN A 67 -7.11 -0.83 2.55
C ASN A 67 -7.19 -2.22 3.19
N PRO A 68 -7.94 -2.40 4.30
CA PRO A 68 -8.15 -3.72 4.88
C PRO A 68 -9.13 -4.52 4.04
N THR A 69 -8.74 -5.73 3.64
CA THR A 69 -9.58 -6.64 2.85
C THR A 69 -9.41 -8.03 3.41
N LEU A 70 -10.51 -8.65 3.86
CA LEU A 70 -10.46 -9.97 4.50
C LEU A 70 -10.63 -11.06 3.45
N ARG A 71 -9.59 -11.88 3.27
CA ARG A 71 -9.58 -13.04 2.37
C ARG A 71 -10.01 -12.68 0.93
N PRO A 72 -9.36 -11.69 0.30
CA PRO A 72 -9.66 -11.35 -1.08
C PRO A 72 -9.38 -12.55 -1.98
N ASP A 73 -10.20 -12.70 -3.02
CA ASP A 73 -9.89 -13.61 -4.10
C ASP A 73 -8.80 -13.06 -5.04
N ASP A 74 -8.40 -13.84 -6.03
CA ASP A 74 -7.30 -13.48 -6.93
C ASP A 74 -7.61 -12.26 -7.80
N GLU A 75 -8.87 -12.00 -8.12
CA GLU A 75 -9.31 -10.85 -8.91
C GLU A 75 -9.33 -9.59 -8.04
N GLU A 76 -9.90 -9.69 -6.83
CA GLU A 76 -9.90 -8.61 -5.84
C GLU A 76 -8.48 -8.17 -5.44
N ILE A 77 -7.52 -9.11 -5.37
CA ILE A 77 -6.11 -8.79 -5.14
C ILE A 77 -5.55 -7.95 -6.29
N LYS A 78 -5.81 -8.33 -7.55
CA LYS A 78 -5.29 -7.62 -8.72
C LYS A 78 -5.89 -6.23 -8.81
N ASP A 79 -7.21 -6.12 -8.68
CA ASP A 79 -7.93 -4.84 -8.69
C ASP A 79 -7.39 -3.90 -7.62
N SER A 80 -7.20 -4.40 -6.40
CA SER A 80 -6.62 -3.61 -5.30
C SER A 80 -5.20 -3.13 -5.61
N LEU A 81 -4.36 -3.98 -6.21
CA LEU A 81 -2.99 -3.61 -6.58
C LEU A 81 -2.96 -2.59 -7.71
N ASP A 82 -3.84 -2.73 -8.70
CA ASP A 82 -3.96 -1.80 -9.84
C ASP A 82 -4.46 -0.42 -9.39
N GLU A 83 -5.44 -0.38 -8.47
CA GLU A 83 -5.90 0.87 -7.86
C GLU A 83 -4.77 1.58 -7.11
N LEU A 84 -4.01 0.84 -6.29
CA LEU A 84 -2.84 1.41 -5.60
C LEU A 84 -1.77 1.89 -6.58
N LEU A 85 -1.55 1.15 -7.67
CA LEU A 85 -0.61 1.53 -8.73
C LEU A 85 -1.04 2.84 -9.40
N LEU A 86 -2.32 3.00 -9.71
CA LEU A 86 -2.86 4.22 -10.31
C LEU A 86 -2.61 5.44 -9.41
N VAL A 87 -2.88 5.31 -8.11
CA VAL A 87 -2.62 6.38 -7.13
C VAL A 87 -1.12 6.67 -7.03
N ALA A 88 -0.30 5.62 -6.99
CA ALA A 88 1.15 5.73 -6.90
C ALA A 88 1.75 6.47 -8.10
N VAL A 89 1.36 6.10 -9.32
CA VAL A 89 1.82 6.76 -10.56
C VAL A 89 1.37 8.21 -10.60
N GLY A 90 0.10 8.51 -10.30
CA GLY A 90 -0.36 9.90 -10.28
C GLY A 90 0.37 10.76 -9.24
N TYR A 91 0.83 10.17 -8.13
CA TYR A 91 1.69 10.86 -7.17
C TYR A 91 3.08 11.11 -7.77
N LEU A 92 3.70 10.11 -8.38
CA LEU A 92 5.03 10.22 -8.99
C LEU A 92 5.08 11.21 -10.17
N GLU A 93 4.01 11.30 -10.94
CA GLU A 93 3.84 12.29 -12.02
C GLU A 93 3.54 13.71 -11.48
N GLY A 94 3.29 13.86 -10.18
CA GLY A 94 2.97 15.14 -9.56
C GLY A 94 1.57 15.66 -9.87
N ARG A 95 0.68 14.79 -10.39
CA ARG A 95 -0.74 15.10 -10.62
C ARG A 95 -1.47 15.32 -9.30
N TYR A 96 -1.07 14.61 -8.25
CA TYR A 96 -1.54 14.86 -6.89
C TYR A 96 -0.59 15.85 -6.21
N ARG A 97 -1.08 17.08 -5.98
CA ARG A 97 -0.38 18.06 -5.14
C ARG A 97 -0.84 17.88 -3.69
N ARG A 98 0.13 18.00 -2.77
CA ARG A 98 -0.08 18.23 -1.33
C ARG A 98 -1.28 19.15 -1.12
N SER A 99 -2.39 18.62 -0.63
CA SER A 99 -3.47 19.45 -0.10
C SER A 99 -3.70 19.05 1.35
N GLY A 100 -3.41 19.98 2.27
CA GLY A 100 -3.65 19.80 3.70
C GLY A 100 -2.43 19.35 4.52
N ARG A 101 -2.60 19.46 5.83
CA ARG A 101 -1.65 18.99 6.85
C ARG A 101 -1.60 17.47 6.75
N VAL A 102 -0.41 16.88 6.65
CA VAL A 102 -0.22 15.42 6.78
C VAL A 102 -0.76 14.99 8.14
N PHE A 103 -2.02 14.57 8.19
CA PHE A 103 -2.55 13.91 9.36
C PHE A 103 -1.98 12.50 9.34
N ARG A 104 -1.16 12.21 10.35
CA ARG A 104 -0.61 10.88 10.66
C ARG A 104 -1.73 9.95 11.13
N SER A 105 -2.78 9.83 10.33
CA SER A 105 -4.00 9.12 10.63
C SER A 105 -4.23 8.01 9.62
N LEU A 106 -4.50 6.82 10.15
CA LEU A 106 -4.94 5.66 9.40
C LEU A 106 -6.42 5.88 9.07
N ILE A 107 -6.77 5.92 7.79
CA ILE A 107 -8.16 5.95 7.34
C ILE A 107 -8.59 4.50 7.12
N VAL A 108 -9.62 4.05 7.83
CA VAL A 108 -10.20 2.72 7.70
C VAL A 108 -11.61 2.89 7.15
N GLU A 109 -11.89 2.31 6.00
CA GLU A 109 -13.27 2.18 5.53
C GLU A 109 -13.93 0.99 6.23
N THR A 110 -15.11 1.20 6.81
CA THR A 110 -15.91 0.18 7.48
C THR A 110 -17.32 0.16 6.87
N PRO A 111 -18.08 -0.94 6.99
CA PRO A 111 -19.48 -0.98 6.55
C PRO A 111 -20.37 0.10 7.19
N GLN A 112 -19.95 0.69 8.32
CA GLN A 112 -20.65 1.77 9.01
C GLN A 112 -20.18 3.17 8.60
N GLY A 113 -19.21 3.26 7.69
CA GLY A 113 -18.65 4.51 7.19
C GLY A 113 -17.14 4.64 7.43
N ARG A 114 -16.62 5.83 7.16
CA ARG A 114 -15.18 6.12 7.20
C ARG A 114 -14.72 6.46 8.62
N VAL A 115 -13.72 5.73 9.11
CA VAL A 115 -13.10 5.96 10.42
C VAL A 115 -11.69 6.54 10.22
N VAL A 116 -11.42 7.69 10.82
CA VAL A 116 -10.09 8.33 10.79
C VAL A 116 -9.41 8.12 12.13
N LEU A 117 -8.43 7.23 12.17
CA LEU A 117 -7.70 6.86 13.39
C LEU A 117 -6.40 7.68 13.50
N GLY A 118 -6.30 8.56 14.50
CA GLY A 118 -5.06 9.27 14.81
C GLY A 118 -3.96 8.33 15.33
N ARG A 119 -2.69 8.72 15.18
CA ARG A 119 -1.47 7.93 15.52
C ARG A 119 -1.47 7.25 16.90
N THR A 120 -2.19 7.78 17.89
CA THR A 120 -2.34 7.16 19.23
C THR A 120 -3.16 5.88 19.22
N VAL A 121 -4.00 5.66 18.20
CA VAL A 121 -4.79 4.44 18.02
C VAL A 121 -4.02 3.38 17.24
N GLY A 122 -3.13 3.75 16.31
CA GLY A 122 -2.29 2.79 15.57
C GLY A 122 -1.39 1.93 16.45
N THR A 123 -0.93 2.46 17.60
CA THR A 123 -0.19 1.68 18.61
C THR A 123 -1.10 0.73 19.40
N HIS A 124 -2.36 1.13 19.66
CA HIS A 124 -3.35 0.27 20.33
C HIS A 124 -3.94 -0.79 19.40
N VAL A 125 -4.02 -0.52 18.10
CA VAL A 125 -4.43 -1.50 17.07
C VAL A 125 -3.42 -2.64 16.99
N ARG A 126 -2.10 -2.37 17.04
CA ARG A 126 -1.10 -3.43 17.19
C ARG A 126 -1.28 -4.28 18.45
N ALA A 127 -1.70 -3.68 19.57
CA ALA A 127 -1.98 -4.41 20.80
C ALA A 127 -3.26 -5.26 20.70
N LEU A 128 -4.32 -4.70 20.12
CA LEU A 128 -5.59 -5.40 19.86
C LEU A 128 -5.43 -6.59 18.91
N PHE A 129 -4.61 -6.47 17.86
CA PHE A 129 -4.35 -7.55 16.92
C PHE A 129 -3.28 -8.55 17.38
N ALA A 130 -2.37 -8.16 18.29
CA ALA A 130 -1.44 -9.11 18.92
C ALA A 130 -2.17 -10.11 19.84
N ASP A 131 -3.29 -9.71 20.45
CA ASP A 131 -4.10 -10.59 21.31
C ASP A 131 -5.05 -11.50 20.51
N VAL A 132 -5.44 -11.10 19.30
CA VAL A 132 -6.25 -11.94 18.39
C VAL A 132 -5.42 -13.07 17.77
N VAL A 133 -4.12 -12.85 17.55
CA VAL A 133 -3.19 -13.86 16.99
C VAL A 133 -2.69 -14.87 18.05
N ARG A 134 -3.01 -14.66 19.33
CA ARG A 134 -2.63 -15.55 20.45
C ARG A 134 -3.76 -16.46 20.96
N ARG A 135 -4.91 -16.48 20.31
CA ARG A 135 -6.00 -17.44 20.56
C ARG A 135 -6.18 -18.36 19.36
#